data_AF-A0A964U632-F1
#
_entry.id   AF-A0A964U632-F1
#
_cell.length_a   1.000
_cell.length_b   1.000
_cell.length_c   1.000
_cell.angle_alpha   90.00
_cell.angle_beta   90.00
_cell.angle_gamma   90.00
#
_symmetry.space_group_name_H-M   'P 1'
#
loop_
_entity.id
_entity.type
_entity.pdbx_description
1 polymer ?
#
loop_
_entity_poly.entity_id
_entity_poly.type
_entity_poly.pdbx_seq_one_letter_code
_entity_poly.pdbx_strand_id
1 'polypeptide(L)' 'MIYADHNATAPLRPEAREAMLAALEAGANPSSVHGAGRAARRVVERAREQVGAAIGSRAEDVTFTSGGTEANAL' A
#
# COMPACT_ATOMS: atom_id res chain seq x y z
N MET A 1 -8.06 24.81 16.22
CA MET A 1 -7.29 25.26 15.04
C MET A 1 -7.95 24.63 13.82
N ILE A 2 -8.20 25.42 12.76
CA ILE A 2 -8.74 24.90 11.49
C ILE A 2 -7.54 24.52 10.61
N TYR A 3 -7.51 23.28 10.10
CA TYR A 3 -6.48 22.82 9.17
C TYR A 3 -7.01 22.93 7.73
N ALA A 4 -6.39 23.78 6.92
CA ALA A 4 -6.83 24.11 5.56
C ALA A 4 -5.70 23.92 4.52
N ASP A 5 -4.85 22.91 4.71
CA ASP A 5 -3.68 22.64 3.86
C ASP A 5 -3.59 21.18 3.38
N HIS A 6 -4.73 20.60 3.01
CA HIS A 6 -4.80 19.21 2.51
C HIS A 6 -4.03 18.98 1.19
N ASN A 7 -3.68 20.06 0.47
CA ASN A 7 -2.85 19.96 -0.74
C ASN A 7 -1.39 19.65 -0.43
N ALA A 8 -0.88 20.04 0.75
CA ALA A 8 0.46 19.69 1.20
C ALA A 8 0.51 18.24 1.73
N THR A 9 -0.43 17.89 2.60
CA THR A 9 -0.64 16.51 3.06
C THR A 9 -2.01 16.37 3.71
N ALA A 10 -2.57 15.15 3.68
CA ALA A 10 -3.83 14.84 4.35
C ALA A 10 -3.56 13.98 5.61
N PRO A 11 -4.31 14.17 6.70
CA PRO A 11 -4.26 13.26 7.83
C PRO A 11 -4.52 11.82 7.41
N LEU A 12 -3.72 10.88 7.95
CA LEU A 12 -3.90 9.46 7.68
C LEU A 12 -5.27 9.01 8.18
N ARG A 13 -6.02 8.33 7.32
CA ARG A 13 -7.28 7.70 7.69
C ARG A 13 -7.07 6.62 8.76
N PRO A 14 -7.92 6.50 9.79
CA PRO A 14 -7.78 5.48 10.84
C PRO A 14 -7.65 4.05 10.28
N GLU A 15 -8.43 3.72 9.25
CA GLU A 15 -8.44 2.40 8.63
C GLU A 15 -7.11 2.08 7.91
N ALA A 16 -6.47 3.10 7.33
CA ALA A 16 -5.15 2.96 6.71
C ALA A 16 -4.06 2.77 7.77
N ARG A 17 -4.17 3.46 8.92
CA ARG A 17 -3.27 3.26 10.07
C ARG A 17 -3.37 1.84 10.61
N GLU A 18 -4.58 1.32 10.81
CA GLU A 18 -4.81 -0.04 11.30
C GLU A 18 -4.26 -1.09 10.34
N ALA A 19 -4.50 -0.95 9.03
CA ALA A 19 -3.96 -1.85 8.02
C ALA A 19 -2.42 -1.87 8.01
N MET A 20 -1.79 -0.70 8.16
CA MET A 20 -0.34 -0.59 8.23
C MET A 20 0.23 -1.29 9.47
N LEU A 21 -0.37 -1.09 10.65
CA LEU A 21 0.06 -1.76 11.88
C LEU A 21 -0.06 -3.29 11.77
N ALA A 22 -1.18 -3.79 11.26
CA ALA A 22 -1.36 -5.21 11.02
C ALA A 22 -0.32 -5.79 10.05
N ALA A 23 0.04 -5.04 9.00
CA ALA A 23 1.08 -5.44 8.06
C ALA A 23 2.48 -5.48 8.72
N LEU A 24 2.79 -4.49 9.57
CA LEU A 24 4.06 -4.44 10.32
C LEU A 24 4.18 -5.61 11.31
N GLU A 25 3.09 -5.97 11.99
CA GLU A 25 3.06 -7.11 12.92
C GLU A 25 3.25 -8.47 12.22
N ALA A 26 2.84 -8.61 10.96
CA ALA A 26 3.00 -9.85 10.21
C ALA A 26 4.46 -10.26 9.97
N GLY A 27 5.37 -9.28 9.84
CA GLY A 27 6.82 -9.45 9.97
C GLY A 27 7.53 -10.43 9.01
N ALA A 28 6.92 -10.81 7.89
CA ALA A 28 7.47 -11.83 6.98
C ALA A 28 7.87 -11.26 5.60
N ASN A 29 8.93 -11.83 5.01
CA ASN A 29 9.39 -11.47 3.67
C ASN A 29 8.43 -12.03 2.59
N PRO A 30 7.77 -11.20 1.76
CA PRO A 30 6.85 -11.65 0.71
C PRO A 30 7.52 -12.46 -0.41
N SER A 31 8.85 -12.41 -0.53
CA SER A 31 9.61 -13.23 -1.48
C SER A 31 9.88 -14.66 -0.98
N SER A 32 9.63 -14.93 0.30
CA SER A 32 9.84 -16.27 0.87
C SER A 32 8.75 -17.25 0.44
N VAL A 33 9.17 -18.47 0.09
CA VAL A 33 8.25 -19.52 -0.39
C VAL A 33 7.49 -20.24 0.72
N HIS A 34 7.92 -20.12 1.98
CA HIS A 34 7.26 -20.77 3.14
C HIS A 34 5.92 -20.09 3.50
N GLY A 35 5.16 -20.72 4.40
CA GLY A 35 3.78 -20.29 4.74
C GLY A 35 3.67 -18.80 5.10
N ALA A 36 4.52 -18.31 5.99
CA ALA A 36 4.54 -16.90 6.39
C ALA A 36 4.88 -15.93 5.23
N GLY A 37 5.82 -16.28 4.35
CA GLY A 37 6.16 -15.46 3.19
C GLY A 37 5.02 -15.40 2.17
N ARG A 38 4.37 -16.54 1.89
CA ARG A 38 3.15 -16.56 1.06
C ARG A 38 2.02 -15.74 1.69
N ALA A 39 1.92 -15.68 3.01
CA ALA A 39 0.94 -14.83 3.69
C ALA A 39 1.25 -13.35 3.50
N ALA A 40 2.50 -12.92 3.68
CA ALA A 40 2.92 -11.54 3.40
C ALA A 40 2.69 -11.16 1.92
N ARG A 41 3.02 -12.06 0.98
CA ARG A 41 2.75 -11.84 -0.44
C ARG A 41 1.27 -11.59 -0.72
N ARG A 42 0.36 -12.38 -0.11
CA ARG A 42 -1.09 -12.17 -0.27
C ARG A 42 -1.55 -10.79 0.19
N VAL A 43 -0.94 -10.21 1.22
CA VAL A 43 -1.25 -8.84 1.67
C VAL A 43 -0.89 -7.83 0.57
N VAL A 44 0.31 -7.95 -0.01
CA VAL A 44 0.78 -7.05 -1.09
C VAL A 44 -0.07 -7.20 -2.35
N GLU A 45 -0.37 -8.41 -2.80
CA GLU A 45 -1.19 -8.61 -4.01
C GLU A 45 -2.64 -8.14 -3.81
N ARG A 46 -3.22 -8.35 -2.62
CA ARG A 46 -4.55 -7.80 -2.30
C ARG A 46 -4.55 -6.27 -2.34
N ALA A 47 -3.51 -5.63 -1.82
CA ALA A 47 -3.36 -4.18 -1.92
C ALA A 47 -3.26 -3.73 -3.38
N ARG A 48 -2.52 -4.48 -4.23
CA ARG A 48 -2.38 -4.20 -5.66
C ARG A 48 -3.73 -4.27 -6.39
N GLU A 49 -4.53 -5.30 -6.12
CA GLU A 49 -5.89 -5.44 -6.65
C GLU A 49 -6.80 -4.28 -6.23
N GLN A 50 -6.75 -3.89 -4.94
CA GLN A 50 -7.55 -2.79 -4.42
C GLN A 50 -7.17 -1.44 -5.03
N VAL A 51 -5.86 -1.17 -5.19
CA VAL A 51 -5.37 0.06 -5.84
C VAL A 51 -5.79 0.09 -7.30
N GLY A 52 -5.60 -1.00 -8.05
CA GLY A 52 -6.00 -1.07 -9.45
C GLY A 52 -7.50 -0.82 -9.64
N ALA A 53 -8.33 -1.48 -8.83
CA ALA A 53 -9.78 -1.26 -8.85
C ALA A 53 -10.18 0.19 -8.54
N ALA A 54 -9.49 0.86 -7.61
CA ALA A 54 -9.79 2.25 -7.23
C ALA A 54 -9.49 3.26 -8.35
N ILE A 55 -8.56 2.96 -9.25
CA ILE A 55 -8.17 3.83 -10.37
C ILE A 55 -8.64 3.32 -11.74
N GLY A 56 -9.36 2.20 -11.79
CA GLY A 56 -9.85 1.59 -13.03
C GLY A 56 -8.77 0.89 -13.87
N SER A 57 -7.67 0.45 -13.27
CA SER A 57 -6.62 -0.33 -13.93
C SER A 57 -6.67 -1.81 -13.56
N ARG A 58 -5.93 -2.65 -14.29
CA ARG A 58 -5.69 -4.03 -13.87
C ARG A 58 -4.65 -4.05 -12.77
N ALA A 59 -4.72 -5.04 -11.88
CA ALA A 59 -3.72 -5.19 -10.82
C ALA A 59 -2.30 -5.30 -11.38
N GLU A 60 -2.13 -6.00 -12.51
CA GLU A 60 -0.85 -6.16 -13.21
C GLU A 60 -0.25 -4.86 -13.76
N ASP A 61 -1.07 -3.81 -13.93
CA ASP A 61 -0.61 -2.48 -14.39
C ASP A 61 -0.13 -1.59 -13.22
N VAL A 62 -0.28 -2.04 -11.97
CA VAL A 62 0.11 -1.28 -10.78
C VAL A 62 1.52 -1.65 -10.36
N THR A 63 2.42 -0.67 -10.28
CA THR A 63 3.74 -0.81 -9.64
C THR A 63 3.79 0.02 -8.36
N PHE A 64 4.22 -0.59 -7.24
CA PHE A 64 4.41 0.14 -6.00
C PHE A 64 5.78 0.83 -6.00
N THR A 65 5.78 2.12 -5.66
CA THR A 65 6.97 2.95 -5.44
C THR A 65 6.93 3.53 -4.03
N SER A 66 8.00 4.20 -3.60
CA SER A 66 8.07 4.91 -2.32
C SER A 66 7.20 6.18 -2.26
N GLY A 67 6.79 6.72 -3.42
CA GLY A 67 5.94 7.92 -3.49
C GLY A 67 5.85 8.52 -4.89
N GLY A 68 5.14 9.65 -4.98
CA GLY A 68 4.85 10.32 -6.26
C GLY A 68 6.09 10.81 -7.00
N THR A 69 7.12 11.29 -6.29
CA THR A 69 8.37 11.74 -6.93
C THR A 69 9.12 10.60 -7.62
N GLU A 70 9.19 9.41 -6.99
CA GLU A 70 9.79 8.23 -7.62
C GLU A 70 8.96 7.77 -8.82
N ALA A 71 7.63 7.71 -8.68
CA ALA A 71 6.75 7.30 -9.76
C ALA A 71 6.87 8.20 -11.01
N ASN A 72 7.02 9.51 -10.83
CA ASN A 72 7.20 10.46 -11.94
C ASN A 72 8.55 10.33 -12.66
N ALA A 73 9.53 9.66 -12.05
CA ALA A 73 10.88 9.50 -12.60
C ALA A 73 11.10 8.15 -13.31
N LEU A 74 10.10 7.25 -13.28
CA LEU A 74 10.08 5.97 -13.99
C LEU A 74 9.55 6.14 -15.42
#